data_AF-A0A936UE67-F1
#
_entry.id   AF-A0A936UE67-F1
#
_cell.length_a   1.000
_cell.length_b   1.000
_cell.length_c   1.000
_cell.angle_alpha   90.00
_cell.angle_beta   90.00
_cell.angle_gamma   90.00
#
_symmetry.space_group_name_H-M   'P 1'
#
loop_
_entity.id
_entity.type
_entity.pdbx_description
1 polymer ?
#
loop_
_entity_poly.entity_id
_entity_poly.type
_entity_poly.pdbx_seq_one_letter_code
_entity_poly.pdbx_strand_id
1 'polypeptide(L)' 'MLFSSYIPIKNVFKPAGFYEIEKIDKVGNYAIQITWKDKHNTGIYSWEYLLKINEES' A
#
# COMPACT_ATOMS: atom_id res chain seq x y z
N MET A 1 -35.36 5.41 32.07
CA MET A 1 -34.25 4.56 31.57
C MET A 1 -33.68 5.24 30.34
N LEU A 2 -32.46 5.78 30.41
CA LEU A 2 -31.80 6.49 29.32
C LEU A 2 -30.98 5.50 28.48
N PHE A 3 -31.35 5.29 27.22
CA PHE A 3 -30.44 4.68 26.25
C PHE A 3 -29.53 5.79 25.72
N SER A 4 -28.30 5.87 26.23
CA SER A 4 -27.28 6.72 25.64
C SER A 4 -26.93 6.13 24.28
N SER A 5 -27.30 6.82 23.21
CA SER A 5 -27.01 6.40 21.84
C SER A 5 -25.50 6.59 21.59
N TYR A 6 -24.79 5.48 21.43
CA TYR A 6 -23.39 5.48 21.05
C TYR A 6 -23.27 5.84 19.57
N ILE A 7 -22.71 7.02 19.28
CA ILE A 7 -22.27 7.40 17.94
C ILE A 7 -20.78 7.02 17.87
N PRO A 8 -20.38 6.03 17.04
CA PRO A 8 -18.98 5.71 16.89
C PRO A 8 -18.25 6.93 16.35
N ILE A 9 -17.31 7.45 17.13
CA ILE A 9 -16.34 8.44 16.67
C ILE A 9 -15.66 7.79 15.45
N LYS A 10 -15.91 8.30 14.24
CA LYS A 10 -15.18 7.85 13.05
C LYS A 10 -13.72 8.10 13.33
N ASN A 11 -12.95 7.05 13.55
CA ASN A 11 -11.54 7.18 13.88
C ASN A 11 -10.83 7.80 12.66
N VAL A 12 -10.51 9.10 12.73
CA VAL A 12 -9.90 9.87 11.63
C VAL A 12 -8.41 9.54 11.47
N PHE A 13 -7.88 8.67 12.33
CA PHE A 13 -6.51 8.18 12.25
C PHE A 13 -6.40 7.08 11.19
N LYS A 14 -6.42 7.47 9.91
CA LYS A 14 -5.65 6.73 8.91
C LYS A 14 -4.21 7.16 9.12
N PRO A 15 -3.30 6.31 9.60
CA PRO A 15 -1.89 6.65 9.48
C PRO A 15 -1.57 6.80 7.99
N ALA A 16 -1.43 8.04 7.55
CA ALA A 16 -1.13 8.38 6.17
C ALA A 16 0.29 7.89 5.86
N GLY A 17 0.44 6.98 4.90
CA GLY A 17 1.76 6.53 4.46
C GLY A 17 1.93 5.04 4.16
N PHE A 18 1.07 4.15 4.70
CA PHE A 18 1.24 2.70 4.51
C PHE A 18 1.19 2.25 3.04
N TYR A 19 0.42 2.95 2.22
CA TYR A 19 0.30 2.68 0.77
C TYR A 19 0.90 3.81 -0.07
N GLU A 20 1.64 4.72 0.55
CA GLU A 20 2.31 5.79 -0.17
C GLU A 20 3.70 5.33 -0.59
N ILE A 21 4.01 5.57 -1.87
CA ILE A 21 5.32 5.26 -2.43
C ILE A 21 6.30 6.32 -1.95
N GLU A 22 7.40 5.88 -1.34
CA GLU A 22 8.55 6.72 -1.01
C GLU A 22 9.54 6.75 -2.18
N LYS A 23 9.85 5.58 -2.74
CA LYS A 23 10.84 5.43 -3.81
C LYS A 23 10.55 4.20 -4.66
N ILE A 24 10.96 4.26 -5.93
CA ILE A 24 10.99 3.11 -6.85
C ILE A 24 12.40 2.99 -7.41
N ASP A 25 12.98 1.80 -7.28
CA ASP A 25 14.30 1.48 -7.82
C ASP A 25 14.20 0.33 -8.84
N LYS A 26 15.07 0.34 -9.85
CA LYS A 26 15.17 -0.78 -10.80
C LYS A 26 16.01 -1.90 -10.21
N VAL A 27 15.55 -3.13 -10.35
CA VAL A 27 16.31 -4.34 -10.00
C VAL A 27 16.76 -5.00 -11.29
N GLY A 28 18.01 -4.71 -11.68
CA GLY A 28 18.54 -5.10 -12.98
C GLY A 28 17.65 -4.62 -14.12
N ASN A 29 17.41 -5.49 -15.12
CA ASN A 29 16.56 -5.20 -16.26
C ASN A 29 15.19 -5.91 -16.22
N TYR A 30 14.85 -6.59 -15.11
CA TYR A 30 13.70 -7.51 -15.08
C TYR A 30 12.61 -7.14 -14.07
N ALA A 31 12.89 -6.22 -13.14
CA ALA A 31 11.95 -5.88 -12.06
C ALA A 31 12.12 -4.46 -11.51
N ILE A 32 11.14 -4.04 -10.71
CA ILE A 32 11.20 -2.87 -9.84
C ILE A 32 11.05 -3.27 -8.38
N GLN A 33 11.66 -2.50 -7.51
CA GLN A 33 11.47 -2.58 -6.06
C GLN A 33 10.80 -1.28 -5.60
N ILE A 34 9.74 -1.42 -4.79
CA ILE A 34 9.00 -0.29 -4.23
C ILE A 34 9.35 -0.17 -2.76
N THR A 35 9.77 1.04 -2.36
CA THR A 35 9.94 1.42 -0.96
C THR A 35 8.72 2.24 -0.56
N TRP A 36 8.05 1.80 0.49
CA TRP A 36 6.85 2.42 1.05
C TRP A 36 7.24 3.38 2.18
N LYS A 37 6.45 4.43 2.41
CA LYS A 37 6.73 5.43 3.46
C LYS A 37 6.67 4.87 4.89
N ASP A 38 6.11 3.69 5.07
CA ASP A 38 6.12 2.96 6.35
C ASP A 38 7.41 2.14 6.57
N LYS A 39 8.40 2.27 5.67
CA LYS A 39 9.70 1.60 5.63
C LYS A 39 9.68 0.15 5.15
N HIS A 40 8.56 -0.36 4.63
CA HIS A 40 8.59 -1.65 3.94
C HIS A 40 9.29 -1.50 2.58
N ASN A 41 10.17 -2.44 2.25
CA ASN A 41 10.93 -2.44 1.00
C ASN A 41 11.23 -3.86 0.47
N THR A 42 10.54 -4.88 0.98
CA THR A 42 10.84 -6.28 0.64
C THR A 42 10.24 -6.75 -0.69
N GLY A 43 9.34 -5.97 -1.29
CA GLY A 43 8.63 -6.34 -2.52
C GLY A 43 9.43 -6.05 -3.79
N ILE A 44 9.70 -7.10 -4.58
CA ILE A 44 10.23 -7.00 -5.94
C ILE A 44 9.15 -7.45 -6.92
N TYR A 45 8.86 -6.60 -7.90
CA TYR A 45 7.82 -6.81 -8.89
C TYR A 45 8.46 -6.94 -10.27
N SER A 46 8.43 -8.15 -10.84
CA SER A 46 8.94 -8.36 -12.20
C SER A 46 8.00 -7.72 -13.24
N TRP A 47 8.54 -7.37 -14.40
CA TRP A 47 7.73 -6.84 -15.51
C TRP A 47 6.63 -7.84 -15.93
N GLU A 48 6.96 -9.12 -15.95
CA GLU A 48 6.00 -10.20 -16.25
C GLU A 48 4.87 -10.24 -15.22
N TYR A 49 5.18 -10.09 -13.93
CA TYR A 49 4.16 -10.06 -12.89
C TYR A 49 3.27 -8.82 -13.01
N LEU A 50 3.86 -7.65 -13.28
CA LEU A 50 3.11 -6.41 -13.49
C LEU A 50 2.20 -6.47 -14.74
N LEU A 51 2.61 -7.17 -15.79
CA LEU A 51 1.75 -7.42 -16.95
C LEU A 51 0.62 -8.37 -16.60
N LYS A 52 0.90 -9.46 -15.87
CA LYS A 52 -0.11 -10.42 -15.45
C LYS A 52 -1.22 -9.79 -14.61
N ILE A 53 -0.89 -8.93 -13.64
CA ILE A 53 -1.91 -8.26 -12.81
C ILE A 53 -2.79 -7.30 -13.63
N ASN A 54 -2.25 -6.74 -14.73
CA ASN A 54 -3.01 -5.87 -15.62
C ASN A 54 -3.99 -6.67 -16.49
N GLU A 55 -3.70 -7.94 -16.79
CA GLU A 55 -4.61 -8.82 -17.53
C GLU A 55 -5.72 -9.39 -16.64
N GLU A 56 -5.48 -9.51 -15.33
CA GLU A 56 -6.45 -10.01 -14.34
C GLU A 56 -7.40 -8.94 -13.78
N SER A 57 -7.14 -7.65 -14.05
CA SER A 57 -7.94 -6.49 -13.58
C SER A 57 -9.00 -6.05 -14.58
#